data_AF-A0A2D8K6Y1-F1
#
_entry.id   AF-A0A2D8K6Y1-F1
#
_cell.length_a   1.000
_cell.length_b   1.000
_cell.length_c   1.000
_cell.angle_alpha   90.00
_cell.angle_beta   90.00
_cell.angle_gamma   90.00
#
_symmetry.space_group_name_H-M   'P 1'
#
loop_
_entity.id
_entity.type
_entity.pdbx_description
1 polymer ?
#
loop_
_entity_poly.entity_id
_entity_poly.type
_entity_poly.pdbx_seq_one_letter_code
_entity_poly.pdbx_strand_id
1 'polypeptide(L)' 'MSLKPVIILDETLPTGLKANFPAVMAMSLGKLRPDLVGADTPTGDGFSLAGITTVALPVLGASAEELPALFDKAADLP' A
#
# COMPACT_ATOMS: atom_id res chain seq x y z
N MET A 1 -14.68 -7.04 10.16
CA MET A 1 -13.97 -5.75 10.24
C MET A 1 -13.48 -5.42 8.84
N SER A 2 -13.64 -4.19 8.34
CA SER A 2 -13.12 -3.83 7.01
C SER A 2 -11.61 -3.64 7.11
N LEU A 3 -10.83 -4.32 6.25
CA LEU A 3 -9.38 -4.17 6.21
C LEU A 3 -9.01 -2.78 5.66
N LYS A 4 -8.12 -2.07 6.36
CA LYS A 4 -7.66 -0.73 5.96
C LYS A 4 -6.13 -0.68 5.91
N PRO A 5 -5.50 -1.14 4.81
CA PRO A 5 -4.06 -1.09 4.68
C PRO A 5 -3.58 0.36 4.51
N VAL A 6 -2.46 0.70 5.13
CA VAL A 6 -1.83 2.04 5.05
C VAL A 6 -0.33 1.85 4.93
N ILE A 7 0.31 2.64 4.07
CA ILE A 7 1.76 2.74 3.98
C ILE A 7 2.17 4.08 4.59
N ILE A 8 3.12 4.07 5.51
CA ILE A 8 3.66 5.29 6.14
C ILE A 8 5.15 5.36 5.79
N LEU A 9 5.57 6.50 5.25
CA LEU A 9 6.95 6.76 4.84
C LEU A 9 7.54 7.92 5.65
N ASP A 10 8.86 7.98 5.69
CA ASP A 10 9.56 9.19 6.13
C ASP A 10 9.25 10.35 5.17
N GLU A 11 8.68 11.41 5.72
CA GLU A 11 8.27 12.59 4.98
C GLU A 11 9.44 13.40 4.42
N THR A 12 10.67 13.13 4.83
CA THR A 12 11.87 13.81 4.33
C THR A 12 12.45 13.14 3.08
N LEU A 13 11.93 11.94 2.70
CA LEU A 13 12.43 11.21 1.54
C LEU A 13 12.29 12.02 0.23
N PRO A 14 13.29 11.93 -0.67
CA PRO A 14 13.16 12.42 -2.04
C PRO A 14 11.94 11.86 -2.74
N THR A 15 11.33 12.64 -3.63
CA THR A 15 10.09 12.27 -4.36
C THR A 15 10.19 10.91 -5.05
N GLY A 16 11.34 10.59 -5.65
CA GLY A 16 11.56 9.29 -6.30
C GLY A 16 11.45 8.11 -5.33
N LEU A 17 11.96 8.26 -4.11
CA LEU A 17 11.84 7.24 -3.06
C LEU A 17 10.42 7.16 -2.50
N LYS A 18 9.74 8.31 -2.34
CA LYS A 18 8.32 8.35 -1.96
C LYS A 18 7.39 7.68 -2.97
N ALA A 19 7.77 7.63 -4.25
CA ALA A 19 7.05 6.87 -5.27
C ALA A 19 7.44 5.38 -5.27
N ASN A 20 8.73 5.06 -5.15
CA ASN A 20 9.23 3.70 -5.28
C ASN A 20 8.90 2.80 -4.08
N PHE A 21 9.10 3.29 -2.85
CA PHE A 21 8.92 2.46 -1.65
C PHE A 21 7.49 1.91 -1.52
N PRO A 22 6.42 2.72 -1.70
CA PRO A 22 5.06 2.18 -1.70
C PRO A 22 4.80 1.16 -2.80
N ALA A 23 5.35 1.37 -4.00
CA ALA A 23 5.16 0.44 -5.12
C ALA A 23 5.73 -0.95 -4.80
N VAL A 24 6.96 -1.00 -4.27
CA VAL A 24 7.62 -2.25 -3.88
C VAL A 24 6.92 -2.91 -2.68
N MET A 25 6.53 -2.12 -1.68
CA MET A 25 5.78 -2.63 -0.52
C MET A 25 4.39 -3.16 -0.90
N ALA A 26 3.69 -2.51 -1.83
CA ALA A 26 2.39 -2.94 -2.33
C ALA A 26 2.47 -4.32 -3.01
N MET A 27 3.56 -4.64 -3.70
CA MET A 27 3.77 -5.99 -4.27
C MET A 27 3.81 -7.05 -3.16
N SER A 28 4.50 -6.76 -2.07
CA SER A 28 4.58 -7.67 -0.92
C SER A 28 3.24 -7.79 -0.20
N LEU A 29 2.51 -6.68 -0.04
CA LEU A 29 1.16 -6.65 0.53
C LEU A 29 0.19 -7.49 -0.32
N GLY A 30 0.19 -7.32 -1.64
CA GLY A 30 -0.64 -8.11 -2.55
C GLY A 30 -0.30 -9.60 -2.52
N LYS A 31 0.97 -9.97 -2.31
CA LYS A 31 1.38 -11.36 -2.10
C LYS A 31 0.89 -11.91 -0.75
N LEU A 32 0.96 -11.11 0.32
CA LEU A 32 0.54 -11.50 1.67
C LEU A 32 -0.99 -11.55 1.81
N ARG A 33 -1.70 -10.67 1.11
CA ARG A 33 -3.15 -10.51 1.10
C ARG A 33 -3.68 -10.47 -0.33
N PRO A 34 -3.68 -11.61 -1.04
CA PRO A 34 -4.17 -11.68 -2.42
C PRO A 34 -5.64 -11.26 -2.55
N ASP A 35 -6.42 -11.39 -1.47
CA ASP A 35 -7.83 -10.97 -1.39
C ASP A 35 -8.03 -9.46 -1.56
N LEU A 36 -6.97 -8.65 -1.42
CA LEU A 36 -7.03 -7.21 -1.69
C LEU A 36 -7.09 -6.90 -3.18
N VAL A 37 -6.56 -7.78 -4.04
CA VAL A 37 -6.49 -7.56 -5.49
C VAL A 37 -7.81 -8.04 -6.11
N GLY A 38 -8.48 -7.14 -6.80
CA GLY A 38 -9.74 -7.42 -7.49
C GLY A 38 -9.55 -8.28 -8.74
N ALA A 39 -10.66 -8.56 -9.41
CA ALA A 39 -10.63 -9.22 -10.70
C ALA A 39 -9.93 -8.35 -11.76
N ASP A 40 -9.42 -9.00 -12.80
CA ASP A 40 -8.94 -8.33 -13.99
C ASP A 40 -10.06 -7.46 -14.60
N THR A 41 -9.67 -6.30 -15.10
CA THR A 41 -10.62 -5.31 -15.62
C THR A 41 -10.61 -5.34 -17.15
N PRO A 42 -11.74 -5.68 -17.81
CA PRO A 42 -11.84 -5.65 -19.25
C PRO A 42 -11.79 -4.21 -19.76
N THR A 43 -11.12 -4.00 -20.88
CA THR A 43 -11.01 -2.70 -21.55
C THR A 43 -11.89 -2.66 -22.80
N GLY A 44 -12.20 -1.44 -23.27
CA GLY A 44 -13.10 -1.24 -24.43
C GLY A 44 -12.54 -1.75 -25.76
N ASP A 45 -11.24 -1.98 -25.85
CA ASP A 45 -10.50 -2.52 -27.00
C ASP A 45 -10.28 -4.05 -26.92
N GLY A 46 -10.94 -4.73 -25.98
CA GLY A 46 -10.97 -6.19 -25.89
C GLY A 46 -9.77 -6.81 -25.17
N PHE A 47 -8.91 -6.00 -24.55
CA PHE A 47 -7.86 -6.49 -23.64
C PHE A 47 -8.37 -6.58 -22.20
N SER A 48 -7.58 -7.22 -21.34
CA SER A 48 -7.82 -7.25 -19.91
C SER A 48 -6.58 -6.75 -19.18
N LEU A 49 -6.77 -5.80 -18.26
CA LEU A 49 -5.72 -5.34 -17.37
C LEU A 49 -5.77 -6.15 -16.08
N ALA A 50 -4.59 -6.42 -15.51
CA ALA A 50 -4.49 -7.10 -14.23
C ALA A 50 -5.27 -6.34 -13.15
N GLY A 51 -5.91 -7.09 -12.25
CA GLY A 51 -6.63 -6.51 -11.12
C GLY A 51 -5.77 -5.56 -10.27
N ILE A 52 -6.42 -4.56 -9.69
CA ILE A 52 -5.82 -3.63 -8.71
C ILE A 52 -6.52 -3.77 -7.36
N THR A 53 -6.05 -3.04 -6.35
CA THR A 53 -6.63 -3.08 -5.00
C THR A 53 -8.12 -2.68 -5.01
N THR A 54 -8.97 -3.46 -4.35
CA THR A 54 -10.42 -3.17 -4.17
C THR A 54 -10.71 -2.21 -3.02
N VAL A 55 -9.71 -1.97 -2.17
CA VAL A 55 -9.72 -0.99 -1.08
C VAL A 55 -8.65 0.07 -1.34
N ALA A 56 -8.83 1.26 -0.77
CA ALA A 56 -7.81 2.30 -0.84
C ALA A 56 -6.53 1.87 -0.11
N LEU A 57 -5.38 2.24 -0.67
CA LEU A 57 -4.05 2.08 -0.06
C LEU A 57 -3.42 3.47 0.11
N PRO A 58 -3.74 4.20 1.20
CA PRO A 58 -3.16 5.52 1.44
C PRO A 58 -1.66 5.44 1.69
N VAL A 59 -0.93 6.40 1.15
CA VAL A 59 0.48 6.65 1.46
C VAL A 59 0.56 7.92 2.30
N LEU A 60 1.00 7.79 3.55
CA LEU A 60 1.12 8.88 4.52
C LEU A 60 2.60 9.19 4.80
N GLY A 61 2.84 10.38 5.36
CA GLY A 61 4.15 10.81 5.85
C GLY A 61 4.17 10.85 7.37
N ALA A 62 5.31 10.50 7.95
CA ALA A 62 5.67 10.78 9.34
C ALA A 62 7.14 11.18 9.40
N SER A 63 7.55 11.86 10.47
CA SER A 63 8.98 12.12 10.68
C SER A 63 9.73 10.81 10.96
N ALA A 64 11.04 10.78 10.66
CA ALA A 64 11.89 9.63 10.97
C ALA A 64 11.85 9.23 12.46
N GLU A 65 11.64 10.20 13.35
CA GLU A 65 11.56 10.02 14.80
C GLU A 65 10.25 9.35 15.24
N GLU A 66 9.14 9.59 14.52
CA GLU A 66 7.82 9.03 14.84
C GLU A 66 7.62 7.62 14.27
N LEU A 67 8.32 7.26 13.18
CA LEU A 67 8.14 5.99 12.48
C LEU A 67 8.29 4.74 13.37
N PRO A 68 9.30 4.63 14.26
CA PRO A 68 9.43 3.47 15.15
C PRO A 68 8.22 3.32 16.07
N ALA A 69 7.75 4.42 16.66
CA ALA A 69 6.60 4.39 17.54
C ALA A 69 5.30 4.03 16.80
N LEU A 70 5.14 4.44 15.54
CA LEU A 70 4.03 4.02 14.69
C LEU A 70 4.10 2.54 14.33
N PHE A 71 5.29 2.02 14.04
CA PHE A 71 5.52 0.61 13.76
C PHE A 71 5.15 -0.27 14.96
N ASP A 72 5.61 0.10 16.16
CA ASP A 72 5.30 -0.63 17.40
C ASP A 72 3.79 -0.62 17.69
N LYS A 73 3.13 0.54 17.58
CA LYS A 73 1.68 0.65 17.76
C LYS A 73 0.89 -0.17 16.74
N ALA A 74 1.42 -0.34 15.53
CA ALA A 74 0.77 -1.12 14.50
C ALA A 74 0.84 -2.64 14.75
N ALA A 75 1.84 -3.11 15.51
CA ALA A 75 1.95 -4.53 15.88
C ALA A 75 0.80 -5.00 16.78
N ASP A 76 0.20 -4.09 17.54
CA ASP A 76 -0.94 -4.34 18.41
C ASP A 76 -2.30 -4.19 17.71
N LEU A 77 -2.31 -3.81 16.42
CA LEU A 77 -3.53 -3.72 15.63
C LEU A 77 -4.00 -5.12 15.20
N PRO A 78 -5.33 -5.38 15.22
CA PRO A 78 -5.90 -6.68 14.87
C PRO A 78 -5.75 -7.05 13.39
#